data_AF-A0A6N7X0C9-F1
#
_entry.id   AF-A0A6N7X0C9-F1
#
_cell.length_a   1.000
_cell.length_b   1.000
_cell.length_c   1.000
_cell.angle_alpha   90.00
_cell.angle_beta   90.00
_cell.angle_gamma   90.00
#
_symmetry.space_group_name_H-M   'P 1'
#
loop_
_entity.id
_entity.type
_entity.pdbx_description
1 polymer ?
#
loop_
_entity_poly.entity_id
_entity_poly.type
_entity_poly.pdbx_seq_one_letter_code
_entity_poly.pdbx_strand_id
1 'polypeptide(L)'
;MKTLDLFPWKIRVNKEKTSEYYSKKDLSSDKELKKLDKELNDVFKKVLNSETLKFISNFGVDIDKLRVELTPDFYDEGKLILKGAYLLEFIFAGEFVAIPSKQWDFYFESSEDEPAIFEIEENMPEKILVDDFFHQTADKMGIYKFSPAVIYDESFEGWNSGYIFCKALFRL
;
A
#
# COMPACT_ATOMS: atom_id res chain seq x y z
N MET A 1 -5.75 -7.64 17.01
CA MET A 1 -5.45 -7.52 15.56
C MET A 1 -6.65 -8.00 14.76
N LYS A 2 -6.97 -7.36 13.63
CA LYS A 2 -8.10 -7.71 12.75
C LYS A 2 -7.56 -8.25 11.44
N THR A 3 -8.10 -9.37 10.96
CA THR A 3 -7.77 -9.89 9.62
C THR A 3 -8.65 -9.24 8.55
N LEU A 4 -8.03 -8.81 7.46
CA LEU A 4 -8.68 -8.34 6.25
C LEU A 4 -8.44 -9.38 5.15
N ASP A 5 -9.53 -9.91 4.57
CA ASP A 5 -9.49 -10.74 3.37
C ASP A 5 -9.66 -9.83 2.16
N LEU A 6 -8.56 -9.62 1.43
CA LEU A 6 -8.40 -8.71 0.31
C LEU A 6 -7.88 -9.48 -0.89
N PHE A 7 -8.58 -10.56 -1.24
CA PHE A 7 -8.12 -11.57 -2.20
C PHE A 7 -7.35 -10.94 -3.36
N PRO A 8 -6.09 -11.37 -3.61
CA PRO A 8 -5.45 -12.59 -3.11
C PRO A 8 -4.67 -12.38 -1.80
N TRP A 9 -4.66 -11.16 -1.26
CA TRP A 9 -4.02 -10.89 0.02
C TRP A 9 -4.93 -11.27 1.18
N LYS A 10 -4.30 -11.74 2.26
CA LYS A 10 -4.91 -11.80 3.58
C LYS A 10 -3.96 -11.16 4.57
N ILE A 11 -4.43 -10.16 5.31
CA ILE A 11 -3.56 -9.30 6.11
C ILE A 11 -4.12 -9.18 7.52
N ARG A 12 -3.29 -9.44 8.54
CA ARG A 12 -3.63 -9.14 9.93
C ARG A 12 -3.13 -7.74 10.27
N VAL A 13 -4.05 -6.86 10.62
CA VAL A 13 -3.78 -5.44 10.91
C VAL A 13 -3.79 -5.19 12.41
N ASN A 14 -2.80 -4.44 12.88
CA ASN A 14 -2.75 -3.82 14.20
C ASN A 14 -3.10 -2.33 14.12
N LYS A 15 -4.40 -2.02 14.10
CA LYS A 15 -4.89 -0.65 13.95
C LYS A 15 -4.36 0.31 15.01
N GLU A 16 -4.31 -0.13 16.27
CA GLU A 16 -3.87 0.70 17.40
C GLU A 16 -2.43 1.17 17.20
N LYS A 17 -1.54 0.25 16.82
CA LYS A 17 -0.14 0.53 16.52
C LYS A 17 0.03 1.42 15.28
N THR A 18 -0.81 1.24 14.25
CA THR A 18 -0.87 2.17 13.10
C THR A 18 -1.28 3.57 13.55
N SER A 19 -2.35 3.69 14.33
CA SER A 19 -2.86 4.99 14.78
C SER A 19 -1.85 5.70 15.70
N GLU A 20 -1.15 4.96 16.56
CA GLU A 20 -0.05 5.51 17.35
C GLU A 20 1.06 6.07 16.46
N TYR A 21 1.44 5.37 15.39
CA TYR A 21 2.43 5.85 14.43
C TYR A 21 2.00 7.18 13.80
N TYR A 22 0.77 7.27 13.27
CA TYR A 22 0.25 8.49 12.67
C TYR A 22 -0.01 9.62 13.68
N SER A 23 -0.09 9.34 14.99
CA SER A 23 -0.13 10.40 16.00
C SER A 23 1.20 11.16 16.11
N LYS A 24 2.31 10.52 15.71
CA LYS A 24 3.68 11.05 15.80
C LYS A 24 4.31 11.38 14.44
N LYS A 25 3.76 10.83 13.35
CA LYS A 25 4.30 10.90 11.99
C LYS A 25 3.25 11.37 11.00
N ASP A 26 3.67 12.20 10.07
CA ASP A 26 2.84 12.72 8.98
C ASP A 26 3.52 12.43 7.65
N LEU A 27 2.95 11.54 6.84
CA LEU A 27 3.51 11.14 5.55
C LEU A 27 3.09 12.08 4.42
N SER A 28 2.16 13.01 4.65
CA SER A 28 1.69 13.98 3.65
C SER A 28 2.69 15.12 3.40
N SER A 29 3.87 15.09 4.02
CA SER A 29 4.69 16.28 4.24
C SER A 29 6.17 16.09 3.93
N ASP A 30 6.50 15.57 2.75
CA ASP A 30 7.88 15.60 2.30
C ASP A 30 8.36 17.05 2.09
N LYS A 31 9.56 17.37 2.57
CA LYS A 31 9.91 18.71 3.09
C LYS A 31 9.90 19.85 2.06
N GLU A 32 9.94 19.54 0.77
CA GLU A 32 9.96 20.52 -0.35
C GLU A 32 8.57 20.71 -1.00
N LEU A 33 7.64 19.77 -0.86
CA LEU A 33 6.32 19.76 -1.53
C LEU A 33 5.12 20.07 -0.61
N LYS A 34 5.40 20.35 0.67
CA LYS A 34 4.45 20.53 1.79
C LYS A 34 3.12 21.25 1.54
N LYS A 35 3.05 22.19 0.59
CA LYS A 35 1.80 22.91 0.31
C LYS A 35 0.91 22.17 -0.70
N LEU A 36 1.51 21.51 -1.68
CA LEU A 36 0.79 20.85 -2.77
C LEU A 36 0.15 19.53 -2.29
N ASP A 37 0.86 18.76 -1.47
CA ASP A 37 0.40 17.44 -0.99
C ASP A 37 -0.81 17.54 -0.04
N LYS A 38 -0.88 18.63 0.74
CA LYS A 38 -2.01 18.89 1.64
C LYS A 38 -3.28 19.28 0.88
N GLU A 39 -3.15 20.17 -0.10
CA GLU A 39 -4.27 20.56 -0.97
C GLU A 39 -4.76 19.36 -1.80
N LEU A 40 -3.85 18.50 -2.27
CA LEU A 40 -4.18 17.24 -2.95
C LEU A 40 -4.90 16.25 -2.03
N ASN A 41 -4.48 16.10 -0.78
CA ASN A 41 -5.19 15.27 0.21
C ASN A 41 -6.64 15.73 0.43
N ASP A 42 -6.85 17.04 0.58
CA ASP A 42 -8.19 17.60 0.79
C ASP A 42 -9.10 17.39 -0.42
N VAL A 43 -8.56 17.51 -1.64
CA VAL A 43 -9.30 17.20 -2.88
C VAL A 43 -9.57 15.70 -2.98
N PHE A 44 -8.57 14.87 -2.72
CA PHE A 44 -8.67 13.41 -2.77
C PHE A 44 -9.78 12.90 -1.85
N LYS A 45 -9.83 13.36 -0.60
CA LYS A 45 -10.89 12.96 0.35
C LYS A 45 -12.29 13.28 -0.12
N LYS A 46 -12.47 14.43 -0.78
CA LYS A 46 -13.78 14.84 -1.30
C LYS A 46 -14.28 13.94 -2.43
N VAL A 47 -13.38 13.27 -3.13
CA VAL A 47 -13.71 12.37 -4.24
C VAL A 47 -13.81 10.89 -3.83
N LEU A 48 -13.41 10.56 -2.59
CA LEU A 48 -13.56 9.20 -2.06
C LEU A 48 -15.01 8.90 -1.70
N ASN A 49 -15.49 7.71 -2.09
CA ASN A 49 -16.76 7.20 -1.61
C ASN A 49 -16.61 6.63 -0.18
N SER A 50 -17.74 6.42 0.50
CA SER A 50 -17.78 5.90 1.87
C SER A 50 -17.13 4.53 2.03
N GLU A 51 -17.22 3.68 1.00
CA GLU A 51 -16.60 2.36 0.96
C GLU A 51 -15.08 2.46 0.98
N THR A 52 -14.49 3.32 0.15
CA THR A 52 -13.05 3.53 0.07
C THR A 52 -12.50 4.14 1.37
N LEU A 53 -13.22 5.10 1.96
CA LEU A 53 -12.88 5.66 3.28
C LEU A 53 -12.92 4.58 4.37
N LYS A 54 -13.91 3.71 4.33
CA LYS A 54 -14.04 2.58 5.27
C LYS A 54 -12.93 1.55 5.06
N PHE A 55 -12.52 1.30 3.82
CA PHE A 55 -11.38 0.47 3.48
C PHE A 55 -10.09 1.03 4.10
N ILE A 56 -9.75 2.28 3.84
CA ILE A 56 -8.51 2.89 4.36
C ILE A 56 -8.51 2.92 5.90
N SER A 57 -9.62 3.30 6.52
CA SER A 57 -9.76 3.29 7.98
C SER A 57 -9.71 1.88 8.60
N ASN A 58 -9.87 0.81 7.81
CA ASN A 58 -9.62 -0.55 8.27
C ASN A 58 -8.15 -0.85 8.57
N PHE A 59 -7.22 0.03 8.17
CA PHE A 59 -5.80 -0.10 8.47
C PHE A 59 -5.35 0.67 9.73
N GLY A 60 -6.23 1.50 10.32
CA GLY A 60 -5.89 2.39 11.45
C GLY A 60 -5.10 3.63 11.04
N VAL A 61 -5.07 3.88 9.73
CA VAL A 61 -4.36 4.96 9.05
C VAL A 61 -5.12 6.29 9.21
N ASP A 62 -4.37 7.38 9.39
CA ASP A 62 -4.91 8.74 9.40
C ASP A 62 -4.91 9.30 7.97
N ILE A 63 -6.10 9.51 7.40
CA ILE A 63 -6.26 9.94 6.01
C ILE A 63 -5.74 11.36 5.75
N ASP A 64 -5.63 12.18 6.79
CA ASP A 64 -5.03 13.52 6.71
C ASP A 64 -3.51 13.50 6.52
N LYS A 65 -2.89 12.35 6.75
CA LYS A 65 -1.44 12.21 6.84
C LYS A 65 -0.89 11.24 5.80
N LEU A 66 -1.66 11.00 4.74
CA LEU A 66 -1.25 10.12 3.66
C LEU A 66 -0.46 10.86 2.61
N ARG A 67 0.44 10.16 1.94
CA ARG A 67 1.05 10.68 0.73
C ARG A 67 0.11 10.43 -0.44
N VAL A 68 -0.27 11.49 -1.12
CA VAL A 68 -1.17 11.46 -2.28
C VAL A 68 -0.49 12.17 -3.43
N GLU A 69 -0.33 11.47 -4.55
CA GLU A 69 0.21 12.04 -5.79
C GLU A 69 -0.83 11.91 -6.91
N LEU A 70 -0.75 12.76 -7.92
CA LEU A 70 -1.56 12.65 -9.13
C LEU A 70 -0.65 12.20 -10.27
N THR A 71 -0.91 11.03 -10.85
CA THR A 71 -0.21 10.60 -12.05
C THR A 71 -0.70 11.43 -13.24
N PRO A 72 0.17 11.80 -14.19
CA PRO A 72 -0.24 12.54 -15.37
C PRO A 72 -1.20 11.71 -16.23
N ASP A 73 -2.01 12.41 -17.04
CA ASP A 73 -2.70 11.80 -18.17
C ASP A 73 -1.67 11.26 -19.17
N PHE A 74 -1.92 10.06 -19.70
CA PHE A 74 -1.11 9.43 -20.73
C PHE A 74 -1.81 9.58 -22.09
N TYR A 75 -1.10 10.18 -23.05
CA TYR A 75 -1.57 10.41 -24.41
C TYR A 75 -0.70 9.64 -25.39
N ASP A 76 -1.32 9.09 -26.44
CA ASP A 76 -0.64 8.48 -27.59
C ASP A 76 -1.22 9.09 -28.87
N GLU A 77 -0.34 9.56 -29.76
CA GLU A 77 -0.72 10.28 -30.98
C GLU A 77 -1.76 11.41 -30.76
N GLY A 78 -1.66 12.12 -29.63
CA GLY A 78 -2.59 13.20 -29.25
C GLY A 78 -3.97 12.73 -28.77
N LYS A 79 -4.21 11.41 -28.64
CA LYS A 79 -5.41 10.84 -28.04
C LYS A 79 -5.14 10.46 -26.59
N LEU A 80 -6.06 10.81 -25.70
CA LEU A 80 -5.99 10.36 -24.30
C LEU A 80 -6.16 8.84 -24.26
N ILE A 81 -5.13 8.14 -23.81
CA ILE A 81 -5.13 6.68 -23.66
C ILE A 81 -5.47 6.28 -22.24
N LEU A 82 -4.93 7.00 -21.25
CA LEU A 82 -5.20 6.74 -19.85
C LEU A 82 -5.28 8.06 -19.08
N LYS A 83 -6.41 8.29 -18.40
CA LYS A 83 -6.55 9.43 -17.50
C LYS A 83 -5.67 9.24 -16.27
N GLY A 84 -5.13 10.34 -15.76
CA GLY A 84 -4.40 10.39 -14.51
C GLY A 84 -5.17 9.75 -13.36
N ALA A 85 -4.42 9.18 -12.41
CA ALA A 85 -4.92 8.48 -11.24
C ALA A 85 -4.33 9.11 -9.98
N TYR A 86 -5.03 8.99 -8.86
CA TYR A 86 -4.43 9.27 -7.57
C TYR A 86 -3.57 8.08 -7.16
N LEU A 87 -2.32 8.34 -6.83
CA LEU A 87 -1.45 7.38 -6.19
C LEU A 87 -1.46 7.65 -4.68
N LEU A 88 -1.89 6.65 -3.92
CA LEU A 88 -1.96 6.70 -2.47
C LEU A 88 -0.84 5.86 -1.88
N GLU A 89 -0.06 6.43 -0.97
CA GLU A 89 0.97 5.73 -0.22
C GLU A 89 0.73 5.87 1.28
N PHE A 90 0.67 4.73 1.97
CA PHE A 90 0.45 4.68 3.42
C PHE A 90 1.16 3.51 4.07
N ILE A 91 1.43 3.64 5.36
CA ILE A 91 2.11 2.61 6.16
C ILE A 91 1.11 2.15 7.23
N PHE A 92 0.97 0.85 7.44
CA PHE A 92 0.14 0.34 8.52
C PHE A 92 0.80 -0.79 9.24
N ALA A 93 0.48 -0.95 10.52
CA ALA A 93 1.01 -2.06 11.29
C ALA A 93 0.26 -3.36 10.98
N GLY A 94 0.99 -4.43 10.66
CA GLY A 94 0.42 -5.73 10.36
C GLY A 94 1.40 -6.75 9.78
N GLU A 95 0.87 -7.92 9.49
CA GLU A 95 1.57 -9.05 8.88
C GLU A 95 0.74 -9.66 7.75
N PHE A 96 1.42 -10.21 6.75
CA PHE A 96 0.77 -11.01 5.74
C PHE A 96 0.41 -12.39 6.31
N VAL A 97 -0.82 -12.80 6.07
CA VAL A 97 -1.28 -14.19 6.26
C VAL A 97 -1.27 -14.93 4.94
N ALA A 98 -1.55 -14.23 3.83
CA ALA A 98 -1.48 -14.77 2.48
C ALA A 98 -1.06 -13.68 1.49
N ILE A 99 -0.27 -14.04 0.49
CA ILE A 99 0.19 -13.13 -0.58
C ILE A 99 0.12 -13.82 -1.95
N PRO A 100 -0.05 -13.06 -3.05
CA PRO A 100 -0.04 -13.62 -4.40
C PRO A 100 1.33 -14.17 -4.80
N SER A 101 1.33 -15.22 -5.63
CA SER A 101 2.53 -15.92 -6.11
C SER A 101 3.60 -14.97 -6.66
N LYS A 102 3.25 -14.04 -7.55
CA LYS A 102 4.25 -13.11 -8.12
C LYS A 102 4.92 -12.21 -7.08
N GLN A 103 4.22 -11.87 -6.00
CA GLN A 103 4.81 -11.10 -4.90
C GLN A 103 5.63 -11.98 -3.98
N TRP A 104 5.21 -13.23 -3.78
CA TRP A 104 5.99 -14.24 -3.08
C TRP A 104 7.33 -14.46 -3.76
N ASP A 105 7.32 -14.69 -5.08
CA ASP A 105 8.51 -14.93 -5.89
C ASP A 105 9.48 -13.75 -5.74
N PHE A 106 8.96 -12.52 -5.83
CA PHE A 106 9.77 -11.31 -5.68
C PHE A 106 10.37 -11.12 -4.26
N TYR A 107 9.75 -11.66 -3.21
CA TYR A 107 10.23 -11.49 -1.83
C TYR A 107 11.14 -12.60 -1.34
N PHE A 108 10.85 -13.82 -1.74
CA PHE A 108 11.38 -15.01 -1.09
C PHE A 108 12.14 -15.92 -2.04
N GLU A 109 12.01 -15.74 -3.36
CA GLU A 109 12.78 -16.51 -4.33
C GLU A 109 14.04 -15.70 -4.72
N SER A 110 15.21 -16.31 -4.49
CA SER A 110 16.47 -15.80 -5.02
C SER A 110 16.61 -16.18 -6.49
N SER A 111 17.14 -15.28 -7.30
CA SER A 111 17.59 -15.56 -8.67
C SER A 111 19.13 -15.58 -8.74
N GLU A 112 19.70 -15.98 -9.88
CA GLU A 112 21.17 -15.97 -10.08
C GLU A 112 21.77 -14.56 -9.91
N ASP A 113 20.99 -13.50 -10.16
CA ASP A 113 21.44 -12.11 -10.14
C ASP A 113 20.97 -11.33 -8.89
N GLU A 114 19.96 -11.81 -8.16
CA GLU A 114 19.35 -11.10 -7.03
C GLU A 114 19.04 -12.06 -5.87
N PRO A 115 19.60 -11.84 -4.66
CA PRO A 115 19.25 -12.63 -3.49
C PRO A 115 17.79 -12.34 -3.07
N ALA A 116 17.17 -13.32 -2.40
CA ALA A 116 15.85 -13.13 -1.82
C ALA A 116 15.87 -11.95 -0.83
N ILE A 117 14.80 -11.16 -0.82
CA ILE A 117 14.69 -10.00 0.08
C ILE A 117 14.51 -10.47 1.53
N PHE A 118 13.84 -11.61 1.72
CA PHE A 118 13.60 -12.22 3.02
C PHE A 118 13.95 -13.71 3.00
N GLU A 119 14.42 -14.21 4.14
CA GLU A 119 14.59 -15.64 4.37
C GLU A 119 13.25 -16.32 4.60
N ILE A 120 13.14 -17.59 4.21
CA ILE A 120 11.94 -18.40 4.42
C ILE A 120 11.97 -18.98 5.85
N GLU A 121 10.99 -18.60 6.67
CA GLU A 121 10.81 -19.09 8.05
C GLU A 121 9.53 -19.94 8.22
N GLU A 122 9.33 -20.57 9.39
CA GLU A 122 8.12 -21.38 9.67
C GLU A 122 6.81 -20.57 9.68
N ASN A 123 6.86 -19.26 9.96
CA ASN A 123 5.69 -18.40 10.14
C ASN A 123 5.34 -17.56 8.90
N MET A 124 5.72 -18.04 7.73
CA MET A 124 5.56 -17.32 6.47
C MET A 124 4.09 -17.25 6.01
N PRO A 125 3.71 -16.21 5.24
CA PRO A 125 2.37 -16.15 4.66
C PRO A 125 2.10 -17.32 3.70
N GLU A 126 0.84 -17.63 3.45
CA GLU A 126 0.45 -18.59 2.42
C GLU A 126 0.68 -18.01 1.01
N LYS A 127 1.34 -18.78 0.12
CA LYS A 127 1.48 -18.43 -1.30
C LYS A 127 0.19 -18.76 -2.05
N ILE A 128 -0.51 -17.75 -2.54
CA ILE A 128 -1.74 -17.89 -3.32
C ILE A 128 -1.41 -17.82 -4.81
N LEU A 129 -1.65 -18.90 -5.55
CA LEU A 129 -1.42 -18.95 -6.98
C LEU A 129 -2.43 -18.04 -7.71
N VAL A 130 -1.90 -17.03 -8.40
CA VAL A 130 -2.67 -16.12 -9.24
C VAL A 130 -1.95 -15.85 -10.55
N ASP A 131 -2.71 -15.74 -11.64
CA ASP A 131 -2.16 -15.51 -12.97
C ASP A 131 -1.77 -14.03 -13.19
N ASP A 132 -2.40 -13.10 -12.46
CA ASP A 132 -2.25 -11.65 -12.64
C ASP A 132 -1.53 -10.95 -11.48
N PHE A 133 -0.77 -9.88 -11.81
CA PHE A 133 -0.07 -9.05 -10.81
C PHE A 133 -1.01 -8.03 -10.15
N PHE A 134 -2.12 -7.70 -10.82
CA PHE A 134 -3.03 -6.64 -10.44
C PHE A 134 -4.39 -7.23 -10.09
N HIS A 135 -4.79 -7.08 -8.84
CA HIS A 135 -6.11 -7.52 -8.39
C HIS A 135 -6.94 -6.30 -8.03
N GLN A 136 -8.04 -6.13 -8.76
CA GLN A 136 -9.08 -5.16 -8.44
C GLN A 136 -10.03 -5.80 -7.43
N THR A 137 -10.12 -5.23 -6.24
CA THR A 137 -11.30 -5.42 -5.39
C THR A 137 -12.47 -4.63 -5.97
N ALA A 138 -13.71 -4.95 -5.58
CA ALA A 138 -14.91 -4.22 -6.05
C ALA A 138 -14.91 -2.72 -5.69
N ASP A 139 -14.04 -2.33 -4.78
CA ASP A 139 -13.74 -0.97 -4.33
C ASP A 139 -12.93 -0.22 -5.42
N LYS A 140 -13.21 1.07 -5.67
CA LYS A 140 -12.55 1.90 -6.72
C LYS A 140 -11.02 2.06 -6.62
N MET A 141 -10.37 1.40 -5.67
CA MET A 141 -8.91 1.31 -5.52
C MET A 141 -8.44 0.07 -6.29
N GLY A 142 -7.96 0.30 -7.51
CA GLY A 142 -7.82 -0.79 -8.49
C GLY A 142 -6.55 -1.62 -8.38
N ILE A 143 -5.53 -1.18 -7.63
CA ILE A 143 -4.26 -1.89 -7.52
C ILE A 143 -3.67 -1.63 -6.15
N TYR A 144 -3.33 -2.69 -5.41
CA TYR A 144 -2.55 -2.63 -4.19
C TYR A 144 -1.20 -3.31 -4.41
N LYS A 145 -0.12 -2.60 -4.10
CA LYS A 145 1.18 -3.22 -3.86
C LYS A 145 1.50 -3.01 -2.39
N PHE A 146 1.44 -4.09 -1.64
CA PHE A 146 1.96 -4.09 -0.28
C PHE A 146 3.45 -4.39 -0.34
N SER A 147 4.27 -3.75 0.47
CA SER A 147 5.70 -4.05 0.65
C SER A 147 6.09 -3.97 2.11
N PRO A 148 6.96 -4.84 2.61
CA PRO A 148 7.53 -4.66 3.95
C PRO A 148 8.31 -3.34 4.01
N ALA A 149 7.96 -2.50 4.99
CA ALA A 149 8.50 -1.15 5.10
C ALA A 149 10.02 -1.11 5.34
N VAL A 150 10.58 -2.20 5.87
CA VAL A 150 12.03 -2.38 6.16
C VAL A 150 12.91 -2.20 4.92
N ILE A 151 12.39 -2.49 3.72
CA ILE A 151 13.14 -2.31 2.47
C ILE A 151 13.48 -0.83 2.20
N TYR A 152 12.69 0.10 2.76
CA TYR A 152 12.80 1.54 2.45
C TYR A 152 13.34 2.38 3.60
N ASP A 153 13.41 1.85 4.83
CA ASP A 153 13.90 2.56 6.01
C ASP A 153 14.37 1.58 7.10
N GLU A 154 15.68 1.57 7.37
CA GLU A 154 16.35 0.76 8.40
C GLU A 154 15.85 1.06 9.82
N SER A 155 15.17 2.19 10.06
CA SER A 155 14.53 2.46 11.36
C SER A 155 13.35 1.50 11.66
N PHE A 156 12.96 0.69 10.67
CA PHE A 156 12.03 -0.43 10.82
C PHE A 156 12.74 -1.79 10.99
N GLU A 157 14.07 -1.84 11.08
CA GLU A 157 14.83 -3.07 11.36
C GLU A 157 14.32 -3.73 12.66
N GLY A 158 14.02 -5.04 12.59
CA GLY A 158 13.34 -5.78 13.66
C GLY A 158 11.81 -5.83 13.55
N TRP A 159 11.21 -5.21 12.52
CA TRP A 159 9.76 -5.28 12.28
C TRP A 159 9.37 -6.51 11.43
N ASN A 160 9.71 -7.72 11.91
CA ASN A 160 9.30 -8.99 11.26
C ASN A 160 7.78 -9.30 11.31
N SER A 161 6.96 -8.39 11.80
CA SER A 161 5.48 -8.51 11.80
C SER A 161 4.81 -7.14 12.00
N GLY A 162 5.57 -6.10 11.66
CA GLY A 162 5.34 -4.78 12.20
C GLY A 162 4.48 -3.93 11.31
N TYR A 163 5.05 -3.44 10.21
CA TYR A 163 4.38 -2.48 9.35
C TYR A 163 4.66 -2.71 7.87
N ILE A 164 3.58 -2.64 7.11
CA ILE A 164 3.49 -2.88 5.69
C ILE A 164 3.22 -1.54 5.02
N PHE A 165 4.08 -1.19 4.07
CA PHE A 165 3.86 -0.10 3.14
C PHE A 165 2.82 -0.54 2.10
N CYS A 166 1.80 0.27 1.87
CA CYS A 166 0.82 0.07 0.82
C CYS A 166 0.94 1.21 -0.18
N LYS A 167 1.14 0.84 -1.44
CA LYS A 167 1.00 1.72 -2.59
C LYS A 167 -0.26 1.33 -3.33
N ALA A 168 -1.21 2.25 -3.47
CA ALA A 168 -2.47 2.01 -4.12
C ALA A 168 -2.73 3.01 -5.26
N LEU A 169 -3.27 2.53 -6.37
CA LEU A 169 -3.75 3.38 -7.46
C LEU A 169 -5.27 3.52 -7.37
N PHE A 170 -5.73 4.77 -7.33
CA PHE A 170 -7.14 5.13 -7.28
C PHE A 170 -7.52 5.89 -8.55
N ARG A 171 -8.44 5.32 -9.33
CA ARG A 171 -8.99 5.91 -10.56
C ARG A 171 -10.42 6.37 -10.28
N LEU A 172 -10.74 7.59 -10.70
CA LEU A 172 -12.07 8.18 -10.55
C LEU A 172 -13.08 7.63 -11.56
#